data_AF-A0A1Q9LI98-F1
#
_entry.id   AF-A0A1Q9LI98-F1
#
_cell.length_a   1.000
_cell.length_b   1.000
_cell.length_c   1.000
_cell.angle_alpha   90.00
_cell.angle_beta   90.00
_cell.angle_gamma   90.00
#
_symmetry.space_group_name_H-M   'P 1'
#
loop_
_entity.id
_entity.type
_entity.pdbx_description
1 polymer ?
#
loop_
_entity_poly.entity_id
_entity_poly.type
_entity_poly.pdbx_seq_one_letter_code
_entity_poly.pdbx_strand_id
1 'polypeptide(L)'
;MTDEAFWQLIGRAVEQPGDRDERAEWLTEELTRLPRAQVVDFATRLAAVRCRADTPALAAAARLIHAGQCSEDAFRSFQLWLLTLGRDRFDTVVADPDALADLPEVQALAARPVREWSAQDWPEWESLDYAAHEAWAEGGGGEYGLEQELPGGSGTVSAQAPVPVELPRLAALFGG
;
A
#
# COMPACT_ATOMS: atom_id res chain seq x y z
N MET A 1 -16.56 -9.04 0.44
CA MET A 1 -16.77 -7.97 -0.54
C MET A 1 -16.30 -8.37 -1.93
N THR A 2 -16.83 -7.70 -2.96
CA THR A 2 -16.34 -7.77 -4.33
C THR A 2 -15.06 -6.94 -4.50
N ASP A 3 -14.38 -7.12 -5.63
CA ASP A 3 -13.20 -6.32 -5.97
C ASP A 3 -13.54 -4.84 -6.15
N GLU A 4 -14.66 -4.54 -6.82
CA GLU A 4 -15.16 -3.17 -6.98
C GLU A 4 -15.45 -2.49 -5.64
N ALA A 5 -16.12 -3.18 -4.72
CA ALA A 5 -16.43 -2.64 -3.40
C ALA A 5 -15.16 -2.37 -2.57
N PHE A 6 -14.14 -3.21 -2.71
CA PHE A 6 -12.83 -3.00 -2.08
C PHE A 6 -12.17 -1.70 -2.58
N TRP A 7 -12.04 -1.53 -3.90
CA TRP A 7 -11.43 -0.33 -4.49
C TRP A 7 -12.23 0.94 -4.20
N GLN A 8 -13.56 0.86 -4.21
CA GLN A 8 -14.43 1.97 -3.81
C GLN A 8 -14.23 2.36 -2.34
N LEU A 9 -14.06 1.39 -1.43
CA LEU A 9 -13.82 1.68 -0.02
C LEU A 9 -12.46 2.35 0.20
N ILE A 10 -11.39 1.87 -0.45
CA ILE A 10 -10.08 2.53 -0.44
C ILE A 10 -10.17 3.96 -0.99
N GLY A 11 -10.82 4.14 -2.14
CA GLY A 11 -10.99 5.47 -2.75
C GLY A 11 -11.73 6.45 -1.82
N ARG A 12 -12.80 6.00 -1.16
CA ARG A 12 -13.51 6.82 -0.17
C ARG A 12 -12.64 7.18 1.04
N ALA A 13 -11.76 6.29 1.49
CA ALA A 13 -10.82 6.58 2.58
C ALA A 13 -9.81 7.68 2.18
N VAL A 14 -9.31 7.65 0.95
CA VAL A 14 -8.42 8.69 0.40
C VAL A 14 -9.09 10.06 0.34
N GLU A 15 -10.38 10.11 0.04
CA GLU A 15 -11.17 11.34 -0.04
C GLU A 15 -11.53 11.95 1.32
N GLN A 16 -11.32 11.22 2.43
CA GLN A 16 -11.61 11.76 3.75
C GLN A 16 -10.64 12.89 4.12
N PRO A 17 -11.12 13.91 4.84
CA PRO A 17 -10.25 14.95 5.37
C PRO A 17 -9.26 14.36 6.39
N GLY A 18 -8.22 15.12 6.70
CA GLY A 18 -7.23 14.73 7.68
C GLY A 18 -5.99 14.07 7.08
N ASP A 19 -5.10 13.64 7.98
CA ASP A 19 -3.90 12.90 7.66
C ASP A 19 -4.17 11.40 7.44
N ARG A 20 -3.10 10.64 7.16
CA ARG A 20 -3.21 9.21 6.84
C ARG A 20 -3.78 8.38 7.99
N ASP A 21 -3.52 8.76 9.23
CA ASP A 21 -4.02 8.03 10.40
C ASP A 21 -5.49 8.34 10.62
N GLU A 22 -5.92 9.60 10.52
CA GLU A 22 -7.34 9.98 10.59
C GLU A 22 -8.17 9.29 9.48
N ARG A 23 -7.60 9.13 8.28
CA ARG A 23 -8.24 8.40 7.18
C ARG A 23 -8.29 6.89 7.41
N ALA A 24 -7.27 6.32 8.05
CA ALA A 24 -7.26 4.91 8.44
C ALA A 24 -8.29 4.65 9.54
N GLU A 25 -8.42 5.53 10.53
CA GLU A 25 -9.46 5.47 11.57
C GLU A 25 -10.86 5.50 10.93
N TRP A 26 -11.12 6.38 9.96
CA TRP A 26 -12.38 6.38 9.23
C TRP A 26 -12.64 5.04 8.50
N LEU A 27 -11.61 4.46 7.88
CA LEU A 27 -11.72 3.16 7.22
C LEU A 27 -12.05 2.06 8.23
N THR A 28 -11.40 2.07 9.40
CA THR A 28 -11.70 1.17 10.52
C THR A 28 -13.18 1.29 10.92
N GLU A 29 -13.69 2.50 11.13
CA GLU A 29 -15.09 2.73 11.49
C GLU A 29 -16.07 2.18 10.45
N GLU A 30 -15.80 2.40 9.16
CA GLU A 30 -16.63 1.88 8.08
C GLU A 30 -16.60 0.35 8.05
N LEU A 31 -15.44 -0.27 8.25
CA LEU A 31 -15.29 -1.72 8.31
C LEU A 31 -16.02 -2.31 9.53
N THR A 32 -15.99 -1.66 10.69
CA THR A 32 -16.71 -2.09 11.91
C THR A 32 -18.23 -2.14 11.69
N ARG A 33 -18.77 -1.33 10.77
CA ARG A 33 -20.20 -1.33 10.40
C ARG A 33 -20.58 -2.48 9.45
N LEU A 34 -19.61 -3.18 8.87
CA LEU A 34 -19.87 -4.28 7.94
C LEU A 34 -20.03 -5.63 8.66
N PRO A 35 -20.70 -6.61 8.02
CA PRO A 35 -20.66 -7.99 8.50
C PRO A 35 -19.23 -8.52 8.58
N ARG A 36 -18.92 -9.34 9.60
CA ARG A 36 -17.57 -9.92 9.82
C ARG A 36 -16.97 -10.59 8.58
N ALA A 37 -17.77 -11.33 7.82
CA ALA A 37 -17.31 -11.95 6.57
C ALA A 37 -16.79 -10.92 5.55
N GLN A 38 -17.37 -9.71 5.53
CA GLN A 38 -16.89 -8.61 4.67
C GLN A 38 -15.57 -8.03 5.18
N VAL A 39 -15.36 -7.95 6.50
CA VAL A 39 -14.06 -7.53 7.09
C VAL A 39 -12.95 -8.54 6.73
N VAL A 40 -13.23 -9.83 6.85
CA VAL A 40 -12.31 -10.90 6.41
C VAL A 40 -12.02 -10.81 4.91
N ASP A 41 -13.06 -10.61 4.10
CA ASP A 41 -12.89 -10.44 2.66
C ASP A 41 -12.07 -9.19 2.30
N PHE A 42 -12.21 -8.09 3.06
CA PHE A 42 -11.39 -6.89 2.87
C PHE A 42 -9.92 -7.20 3.12
N ALA A 43 -9.59 -7.77 4.29
CA ALA A 43 -8.22 -8.10 4.66
C ALA A 43 -7.59 -9.12 3.71
N THR A 44 -8.36 -10.12 3.27
CA THR A 44 -7.92 -11.09 2.27
C THR A 44 -7.58 -10.41 0.94
N ARG A 45 -8.40 -9.46 0.50
CA ARG A 45 -8.16 -8.69 -0.73
C ARG A 45 -6.97 -7.75 -0.59
N LEU A 46 -6.87 -7.05 0.53
CA LEU A 46 -5.75 -6.16 0.81
C LEU A 46 -4.42 -6.91 0.73
N ALA A 47 -4.32 -8.08 1.38
CA ALA A 47 -3.16 -8.94 1.33
C ALA A 47 -2.85 -9.43 -0.10
N ALA A 48 -3.88 -9.86 -0.85
CA ALA A 48 -3.72 -10.32 -2.21
C ALA A 48 -3.25 -9.21 -3.16
N VAL A 49 -3.82 -8.00 -3.04
CA VAL A 49 -3.42 -6.83 -3.85
C VAL A 49 -2.01 -6.40 -3.49
N ARG A 50 -1.65 -6.32 -2.21
CA ARG A 50 -0.28 -6.02 -1.78
C ARG A 50 0.74 -7.01 -2.33
N CYS A 51 0.42 -8.31 -2.31
CA CYS A 51 1.28 -9.37 -2.86
C CYS A 51 1.56 -9.17 -4.36
N ARG A 52 0.62 -8.61 -5.14
CA ARG A 52 0.87 -8.26 -6.55
C ARG A 52 1.95 -7.19 -6.72
N ALA A 53 2.10 -6.31 -5.73
CA ALA A 53 3.14 -5.30 -5.68
C ALA A 53 4.45 -5.77 -5.00
N ASP A 54 4.52 -7.04 -4.57
CA ASP A 54 5.70 -7.63 -3.93
C ASP A 54 6.67 -8.19 -4.96
N THR A 55 7.29 -7.27 -5.72
CA THR A 55 8.25 -7.62 -6.77
C THR A 55 9.61 -6.97 -6.51
N PRO A 56 10.73 -7.61 -6.90
CA PRO A 56 12.05 -7.01 -6.80
C PRO A 56 12.16 -5.66 -7.54
N ALA A 57 11.42 -5.50 -8.64
CA ALA A 57 11.38 -4.28 -9.42
C ALA A 57 10.70 -3.12 -8.69
N LEU A 58 9.55 -3.37 -8.04
CA LEU A 58 8.92 -2.35 -7.19
C LEU A 58 9.74 -2.05 -5.94
N ALA A 59 10.42 -3.05 -5.35
CA ALA A 59 11.33 -2.81 -4.23
C ALA A 59 12.53 -1.93 -4.65
N ALA A 60 13.05 -2.10 -5.86
CA ALA A 60 14.09 -1.23 -6.41
C ALA A 60 13.56 0.20 -6.65
N ALA A 61 12.37 0.34 -7.23
CA ALA A 61 11.73 1.64 -7.43
C ALA A 61 11.47 2.37 -6.11
N ALA A 62 10.94 1.68 -5.11
CA ALA A 62 10.70 2.23 -3.77
C ALA A 62 12.00 2.72 -3.12
N ARG A 63 13.09 1.95 -3.23
CA ARG A 63 14.43 2.37 -2.75
C ARG A 63 14.93 3.63 -3.44
N LEU A 64 14.74 3.77 -4.75
CA LEU A 64 15.15 4.98 -5.47
C LEU A 64 14.38 6.20 -4.96
N ILE A 65 13.05 6.09 -4.84
CA ILE A 65 12.19 7.17 -4.34
C ILE A 65 12.54 7.54 -2.89
N HIS A 66 12.83 6.55 -2.04
CA HIS A 66 13.23 6.77 -0.65
C HIS A 66 14.70 7.20 -0.47
N ALA A 67 15.38 7.62 -1.56
CA ALA A 67 16.79 8.00 -1.54
C ALA A 67 17.71 6.95 -0.88
N GLY A 68 17.44 5.68 -1.16
CA GLY A 68 18.19 4.52 -0.66
C GLY A 68 17.79 4.00 0.73
N GLN A 69 16.91 4.70 1.45
CA GLN A 69 16.51 4.36 2.82
C GLN A 69 15.16 3.62 2.88
N CYS A 70 14.99 2.57 2.07
CA CYS A 70 13.78 1.74 2.12
C CYS A 70 14.07 0.43 2.86
N SER A 71 13.60 0.32 4.10
CA SER A 71 13.51 -0.95 4.82
C SER A 71 12.41 -1.84 4.23
N GLU A 72 12.30 -3.08 4.69
CA GLU A 72 11.18 -3.97 4.33
C GLU A 72 9.84 -3.39 4.80
N ASP A 73 9.80 -2.79 6.00
CA ASP A 73 8.58 -2.14 6.52
C ASP A 73 8.22 -0.90 5.69
N ALA A 74 9.19 -0.07 5.33
CA ALA A 74 8.96 1.06 4.43
C ALA A 74 8.46 0.60 3.06
N PHE A 75 8.95 -0.53 2.55
CA PHE A 75 8.45 -1.11 1.30
C PHE A 75 7.02 -1.62 1.44
N ARG A 76 6.66 -2.26 2.55
CA ARG A 76 5.28 -2.66 2.84
C ARG A 76 4.35 -1.46 2.86
N SER A 77 4.72 -0.39 3.56
CA SER A 77 3.93 0.84 3.61
C SER A 77 3.85 1.54 2.25
N PHE A 78 4.90 1.47 1.44
CA PHE A 78 4.89 1.93 0.04
C PHE A 78 3.92 1.14 -0.83
N GLN A 79 3.85 -0.18 -0.68
CA GLN A 79 2.85 -0.98 -1.39
C GLN A 79 1.44 -0.54 -1.04
N LEU A 80 1.14 -0.31 0.25
CA LEU A 80 -0.17 0.20 0.70
C LEU A 80 -0.47 1.58 0.11
N TRP A 81 0.51 2.47 0.04
CA TRP A 81 0.39 3.75 -0.65
C TRP A 81 0.03 3.58 -2.12
N LEU A 82 0.61 2.63 -2.86
CA LEU A 82 0.27 2.40 -4.28
C LEU A 82 -1.22 2.08 -4.48
N LEU A 83 -1.86 1.36 -3.55
CA LEU A 83 -3.29 1.05 -3.63
C LEU A 83 -4.13 2.32 -3.59
N THR A 84 -3.67 3.34 -2.88
CA THR A 84 -4.40 4.59 -2.68
C THR A 84 -4.41 5.48 -3.92
N LEU A 85 -3.54 5.18 -4.89
CA LEU A 85 -3.51 5.84 -6.21
C LEU A 85 -4.67 5.38 -7.11
N GLY A 86 -5.44 4.38 -6.67
CA GLY A 86 -6.52 3.77 -7.43
C GLY A 86 -6.05 2.65 -8.34
N ARG A 87 -7.03 1.82 -8.73
CA ARG A 87 -6.79 0.54 -9.42
C ARG A 87 -5.98 0.67 -10.70
N ASP A 88 -6.34 1.59 -11.59
CA ASP A 88 -5.71 1.67 -12.92
C ASP A 88 -4.23 2.05 -12.83
N ARG A 89 -3.90 2.98 -11.93
CA ARG A 89 -2.51 3.39 -11.68
C ARG A 89 -1.73 2.29 -10.98
N PHE A 90 -2.33 1.64 -10.00
CA PHE A 90 -1.76 0.47 -9.34
C PHE A 90 -1.41 -0.64 -10.34
N ASP A 91 -2.38 -1.02 -11.19
CA ASP A 91 -2.20 -2.07 -12.19
C ASP A 91 -1.11 -1.70 -13.22
N THR A 92 -1.04 -0.42 -13.63
CA THR A 92 0.00 0.10 -14.51
C THR A 92 1.39 -0.01 -13.88
N VAL A 93 1.54 0.45 -12.63
CA VAL A 93 2.82 0.46 -11.91
C VAL A 93 3.31 -0.95 -11.57
N VAL A 94 2.39 -1.87 -11.27
CA VAL A 94 2.74 -3.28 -11.05
C VAL A 94 3.28 -3.93 -12.33
N ALA A 95 2.72 -3.57 -13.49
CA ALA A 95 3.20 -4.05 -14.78
C ALA A 95 4.51 -3.39 -15.23
N ASP A 96 4.66 -2.09 -14.94
CA ASP A 96 5.83 -1.26 -15.28
C ASP A 96 6.17 -0.32 -14.12
N PRO A 97 7.11 -0.70 -13.23
CA PRO A 97 7.49 0.15 -12.11
C PRO A 97 8.13 1.48 -12.50
N ASP A 98 8.68 1.63 -13.71
CA ASP A 98 9.25 2.91 -14.19
C ASP A 98 8.15 3.93 -14.56
N ALA A 99 6.90 3.46 -14.70
CA ALA A 99 5.72 4.32 -14.86
C ALA A 99 5.45 5.21 -13.62
N LEU A 100 6.00 4.87 -12.45
CA LEU A 100 5.97 5.72 -11.27
C LEU A 100 6.49 7.14 -11.56
N ALA A 101 7.45 7.29 -12.48
CA ALA A 101 7.99 8.59 -12.86
C ALA A 101 6.97 9.54 -13.54
N ASP A 102 5.86 9.01 -14.06
CA ASP A 102 4.78 9.83 -14.66
C ASP A 102 3.75 10.31 -13.63
N LEU A 103 3.78 9.74 -12.43
CA LEU A 103 2.76 10.06 -11.44
C LEU A 103 2.98 11.46 -10.88
N PRO A 104 1.94 12.31 -10.84
CA PRO A 104 2.02 13.65 -10.26
C PRO A 104 2.56 13.65 -8.83
N GLU A 105 2.19 12.64 -8.05
CA GLU A 105 2.63 12.44 -6.67
C GLU A 105 4.16 12.25 -6.60
N VAL A 106 4.71 11.41 -7.48
CA VAL A 106 6.16 11.14 -7.55
C VAL A 106 6.93 12.33 -8.11
N GLN A 107 6.39 13.01 -9.12
CA GLN A 107 7.00 14.23 -9.68
C GLN A 107 7.07 15.36 -8.66
N ALA A 108 6.02 15.53 -7.84
CA ALA A 108 6.00 16.52 -6.76
C ALA A 108 7.05 16.22 -5.68
N LEU A 109 7.32 14.94 -5.41
CA LEU A 109 8.39 14.52 -4.52
C LEU A 109 9.77 14.82 -5.10
N ALA A 110 10.00 14.47 -6.36
CA ALA A 110 11.26 14.72 -7.06
C ALA A 110 11.59 16.22 -7.22
N ALA A 111 10.58 17.10 -7.21
CA ALA A 111 10.75 18.55 -7.37
C ALA A 111 11.44 19.25 -6.18
N ARG A 112 11.62 18.56 -5.04
CA ARG A 112 12.22 19.11 -3.81
C ARG A 112 13.11 18.09 -3.11
N PRO A 113 14.15 18.52 -2.40
CA PRO A 113 15.06 17.59 -1.72
C PRO A 113 14.35 16.89 -0.55
N VAL A 114 14.69 15.63 -0.29
CA VAL A 114 14.10 14.78 0.78
C VAL A 114 14.12 15.45 2.15
N ARG A 115 15.13 16.28 2.46
CA ARG A 115 15.21 17.04 3.73
C ARG A 115 14.06 18.05 3.94
N GLU A 116 13.30 18.36 2.89
CA GLU A 116 12.14 19.26 2.92
C GLU A 116 10.80 18.48 2.93
N TRP A 117 10.84 17.15 2.91
CA TRP A 117 9.65 16.33 3.00
C TRP A 117 9.15 16.30 4.44
N SER A 118 7.84 16.49 4.59
CA SER A 118 7.10 16.24 5.82
C SER A 118 6.76 14.75 5.94
N ALA A 119 6.24 14.35 7.11
CA ALA A 119 5.75 12.98 7.32
C ALA A 119 4.63 12.58 6.32
N GLN A 120 3.85 13.55 5.81
CA GLN A 120 2.76 13.28 4.86
C GLN A 120 3.22 13.22 3.40
N ASP A 121 4.47 13.61 3.12
CA ASP A 121 5.03 13.56 1.78
C ASP A 121 5.61 12.17 1.46
N TRP A 122 5.96 11.38 2.48
CA TRP A 122 6.45 10.03 2.25
C TRP A 122 5.39 9.18 1.56
N PRO A 123 5.73 8.46 0.47
CA PRO A 123 4.81 7.59 -0.25
C PRO A 123 4.58 6.30 0.54
N GLU A 124 3.91 6.42 1.68
CA GLU A 124 3.71 5.34 2.64
C GLU A 124 2.33 5.48 3.32
N TRP A 125 1.72 4.37 3.70
CA TRP A 125 0.47 4.36 4.46
C TRP A 125 0.37 3.11 5.33
N GLU A 126 1.26 3.03 6.32
CA GLU A 126 1.33 1.88 7.24
C GLU A 126 0.00 1.59 7.94
N SER A 127 -0.67 2.64 8.46
CA SER A 127 -1.93 2.52 9.22
C SER A 127 -3.06 1.82 8.47
N LEU A 128 -3.02 1.80 7.14
CA LEU A 128 -4.00 1.11 6.30
C LEU A 128 -3.99 -0.42 6.50
N ASP A 129 -2.85 -1.03 6.85
CA ASP A 129 -2.76 -2.49 7.09
C ASP A 129 -3.55 -2.91 8.34
N TYR A 130 -3.69 -2.00 9.31
CA TYR A 130 -4.30 -2.30 10.60
C TYR A 130 -5.81 -2.14 10.62
N ALA A 131 -6.39 -1.38 9.68
CA ALA A 131 -7.80 -1.00 9.73
C ALA A 131 -8.77 -2.19 9.85
N ALA A 132 -8.48 -3.30 9.15
CA ALA A 132 -9.31 -4.50 9.24
C ALA A 132 -9.12 -5.28 10.55
N HIS A 133 -7.90 -5.30 11.08
CA HIS A 133 -7.58 -5.96 12.35
C HIS A 133 -8.24 -5.22 13.52
N GLU A 134 -8.20 -3.89 13.49
CA GLU A 134 -8.87 -3.03 14.48
C GLU A 134 -10.39 -3.19 14.41
N ALA A 135 -10.97 -3.12 13.21
CA ALA A 135 -12.40 -3.31 13.02
C ALA A 135 -12.89 -4.69 13.49
N TRP A 136 -12.08 -5.73 13.29
CA TRP A 136 -12.36 -7.07 13.80
C TRP A 136 -12.36 -7.11 15.34
N ALA A 137 -11.37 -6.49 15.98
CA ALA A 137 -11.25 -6.44 17.43
C ALA A 137 -12.41 -5.66 18.07
N GLU A 138 -12.75 -4.49 17.51
CA GLU A 138 -13.86 -3.65 17.98
C GLU A 138 -15.23 -4.29 17.79
N GLY A 139 -15.42 -5.02 16.68
CA GLY A 139 -16.63 -5.74 16.37
C GLY A 139 -16.90 -6.97 17.25
N GLY A 140 -16.16 -7.14 18.36
CA GLY A 140 -16.24 -8.29 19.24
C GLY A 140 -15.77 -9.58 18.57
N GLY A 141 -14.70 -9.47 17.75
CA GLY A 141 -13.97 -10.61 17.21
C GLY A 141 -13.72 -11.64 18.31
N GLY A 142 -13.83 -12.93 17.98
CA GLY A 142 -13.71 -14.01 18.96
C GLY A 142 -12.38 -13.96 19.74
N GLU A 143 -12.15 -14.91 20.64
CA GLU A 143 -10.92 -15.02 21.44
C GLU A 143 -9.59 -15.03 20.64
N TYR A 144 -9.65 -15.03 19.30
CA TYR A 144 -8.55 -15.11 18.36
C TYR A 144 -8.58 -13.96 17.31
N GLY A 145 -7.39 -13.54 16.88
CA GLY A 145 -7.20 -12.46 15.91
C GLY A 145 -7.64 -12.81 14.48
N LEU A 146 -7.82 -11.78 13.66
CA LEU A 146 -8.26 -11.85 12.25
C LEU A 146 -7.39 -12.79 11.40
N GLU A 147 -6.12 -12.95 11.77
CA GLU A 147 -5.13 -13.77 11.07
C GLU A 147 -5.56 -15.24 10.94
N GLN A 148 -6.37 -15.74 11.88
CA GLN A 148 -6.86 -17.13 11.85
C GLN A 148 -7.94 -17.37 10.80
N GLU A 149 -8.61 -16.30 10.35
CA GLU A 149 -9.66 -16.36 9.34
C GLU A 149 -9.11 -16.14 7.92
N LEU A 150 -7.87 -15.62 7.81
CA LEU A 150 -7.25 -15.35 6.51
C LEU A 150 -6.73 -16.63 5.86
N PRO A 151 -6.98 -16.83 4.56
CA PRO A 151 -6.46 -18.00 3.85
C PRO A 151 -4.94 -17.91 3.69
N GLY A 152 -4.21 -18.74 4.45
CA GLY A 152 -2.79 -19.06 4.21
C GLY A 152 -1.80 -18.21 5.01
N GLY A 153 -1.22 -18.83 6.04
CA GLY A 153 -0.06 -18.28 6.75
C GLY A 153 1.18 -18.22 5.85
N SER A 154 1.86 -17.08 5.90
CA SER A 154 3.27 -16.84 5.51
C SER A 154 3.83 -17.76 4.42
N GLY A 155 3.22 -17.72 3.23
CA GLY A 155 3.81 -18.32 2.05
C GLY A 155 4.89 -17.38 1.52
N THR A 156 6.15 -17.60 1.91
CA THR A 156 7.29 -16.94 1.27
C THR A 156 7.33 -17.32 -0.19
N VAL A 157 7.05 -16.35 -1.06
CA VAL A 157 7.28 -16.50 -2.50
C VAL A 157 8.80 -16.62 -2.69
N SER A 158 9.21 -17.68 -3.37
CA SER A 158 10.62 -17.95 -3.67
C SER A 158 11.22 -16.76 -4.42
N ALA A 159 12.19 -16.10 -3.79
CA ALA A 159 12.93 -15.01 -4.40
C ALA A 159 13.71 -15.55 -5.62
N GLN A 160 13.22 -15.27 -6.83
CA GLN A 160 14.05 -15.36 -8.02
C GLN A 160 15.24 -14.40 -7.87
N ALA A 161 16.41 -14.83 -8.36
CA ALA A 161 17.60 -13.98 -8.38
C ALA A 161 17.27 -12.64 -9.06
N PRO A 162 17.68 -11.49 -8.48
CA PRO A 162 17.30 -10.19 -9.00
C PRO A 162 17.86 -10.03 -10.42
N VAL A 163 16.96 -10.03 -11.40
CA VAL A 163 17.27 -9.52 -12.73
C VAL A 163 17.56 -8.02 -12.57
N PRO A 164 18.60 -7.45 -13.20
CA PRO A 164 18.80 -6.01 -13.20
C PRO A 164 17.53 -5.32 -13.70
N VAL A 165 16.90 -4.52 -12.84
CA VAL A 165 15.69 -3.79 -13.18
C VAL A 165 16.11 -2.43 -13.68
N GLU A 166 15.86 -2.16 -14.95
CA GLU A 166 16.09 -0.86 -15.55
C GLU A 166 14.92 0.08 -15.18
N LEU A 167 15.22 1.14 -14.45
CA LEU A 167 14.26 2.19 -14.06
C LEU A 167 14.77 3.56 -14.53
N PRO A 168 14.98 3.76 -15.86
CA PRO A 168 15.67 4.93 -16.39
C PRO A 168 14.95 6.24 -16.07
N ARG A 169 13.61 6.26 -16.04
CA ARG A 169 12.83 7.49 -15.81
C ARG A 169 12.84 7.86 -14.34
N LEU A 170 12.68 6.88 -13.44
CA LEU A 170 12.83 7.10 -12.01
C LEU A 170 14.27 7.50 -11.65
N ALA A 171 15.27 6.87 -12.26
CA ALA A 171 16.67 7.23 -12.06
C ALA A 171 16.96 8.67 -12.51
N ALA A 172 16.32 9.16 -13.57
CA ALA A 172 16.44 10.55 -13.98
C ALA A 172 15.83 11.54 -12.96
N LEU A 173 14.83 11.11 -12.19
CA LEU A 173 14.20 11.94 -11.14
C LEU A 173 14.97 11.92 -9.81
N PHE A 174 15.48 10.76 -9.39
CA PHE A 174 16.04 10.56 -8.03
C PHE A 174 17.53 10.18 -7.99
N GLY A 175 18.17 9.93 -9.13
CA GLY A 175 19.57 9.47 -9.20
C GLY A 175 20.63 10.56 -9.31
N GLY A 176 20.24 11.84 -9.17
CA GLY A 176 21.11 13.01 -9.29
C GLY A 176 21.79 13.44 -7.99
#